data_AF-A0A1T5BBL5-F1
#
_entry.id   AF-A0A1T5BBL5-F1
#
_cell.length_a   1.000
_cell.length_b   1.000
_cell.length_c   1.000
_cell.angle_alpha   90.00
_cell.angle_beta   90.00
_cell.angle_gamma   90.00
#
_symmetry.space_group_name_H-M   'P 1'
#
loop_
_entity.id
_entity.type
_entity.pdbx_description
1 polymer ?
#
loop_
_entity_poly.entity_id
_entity_poly.type
_entity_poly.pdbx_seq_one_letter_code
_entity_poly.pdbx_strand_id
1 'polypeptide(L)'
;MTGSEPATLYADREKIGQVLMNLVSNAIKYSPAGSTITIGSEKMAGKVIISVRDEGIGISAADQKRLFERFYRVNNEKIKNTTGFGIGLYLVSEILRYHNSNILVESEEGRGSIFYFEIDVPSCHIEEHLP
;
A
#
# COMPACT_ATOMS: atom_id res chain seq x y z
N MET A 1 -22.17 -6.46 3.44
CA MET A 1 -21.13 -5.74 4.20
C MET A 1 -21.16 -6.27 5.61
N THR A 2 -20.36 -7.28 5.92
CA THR A 2 -20.16 -7.78 7.28
C THR A 2 -19.45 -6.68 8.06
N GLY A 3 -20.09 -6.16 9.11
CA GLY A 3 -19.51 -5.13 9.96
C GLY A 3 -18.23 -5.66 10.61
N SER A 4 -17.08 -5.18 10.15
CA SER A 4 -15.83 -5.35 10.88
C SER A 4 -15.86 -4.42 12.08
N GLU A 5 -15.51 -4.94 13.26
CA GLU A 5 -15.20 -4.08 14.40
C GLU A 5 -14.05 -3.13 14.04
N PRO A 6 -14.08 -1.88 14.51
CA PRO A 6 -12.98 -0.95 14.29
C PRO A 6 -11.69 -1.47 14.94
N ALA A 7 -10.59 -1.49 14.19
CA ALA A 7 -9.28 -1.85 14.70
C ALA A 7 -8.49 -0.58 15.09
N THR A 8 -7.91 -0.58 16.28
CA THR A 8 -6.94 0.44 16.72
C THR A 8 -5.53 -0.02 16.38
N LEU A 9 -4.71 0.87 15.84
CA LEU A 9 -3.34 0.59 15.39
C LEU A 9 -2.35 1.51 16.12
N TYR A 10 -1.13 1.03 16.34
CA TYR A 10 -0.03 1.88 16.84
C TYR A 10 0.79 2.39 15.65
N ALA A 11 0.42 3.57 15.13
CA ALA A 11 1.08 4.16 13.97
C ALA A 11 0.96 5.68 13.96
N ASP A 12 1.85 6.35 13.22
CA ASP A 12 1.73 7.77 12.92
C ASP A 12 0.59 7.99 11.93
N ARG A 13 -0.50 8.60 12.43
CA ARG A 13 -1.73 8.86 11.66
C ARG A 13 -1.46 9.66 10.39
N GLU A 14 -0.62 10.68 10.44
CA GLU A 14 -0.36 11.54 9.27
C GLU A 14 0.45 10.78 8.22
N LYS A 15 1.45 10.01 8.65
CA LYS A 15 2.30 9.24 7.74
C LYS A 15 1.54 8.09 7.09
N ILE A 16 0.72 7.36 7.83
CA ILE A 16 -0.15 6.33 7.24
C ILE A 16 -1.19 6.94 6.31
N GLY A 17 -1.73 8.12 6.64
CA GLY A 17 -2.57 8.90 5.73
C GLY A 17 -1.86 9.20 4.40
N GLN A 18 -0.58 9.62 4.45
CA GLN A 18 0.23 9.83 3.24
C GLN A 18 0.45 8.55 2.44
N VAL A 19 0.65 7.40 3.11
CA VAL A 19 0.77 6.10 2.44
C VAL A 19 -0.49 5.80 1.63
N LEU A 20 -1.65 5.87 2.28
CA LEU A 20 -2.93 5.59 1.63
C LEU A 20 -3.21 6.56 0.48
N MET A 21 -2.97 7.85 0.67
CA MET A 21 -3.14 8.85 -0.40
C MET A 21 -2.26 8.57 -1.61
N ASN A 22 -1.01 8.14 -1.41
CA ASN A 22 -0.12 7.79 -2.52
C ASN A 22 -0.60 6.54 -3.26
N LEU A 23 -0.98 5.49 -2.53
CA LEU A 23 -1.47 4.25 -3.14
C LEU A 23 -2.76 4.47 -3.92
N VAL A 24 -3.73 5.17 -3.33
CA VAL A 24 -5.01 5.51 -4.00
C VAL A 24 -4.78 6.44 -5.18
N SER A 25 -3.90 7.45 -5.06
CA SER A 25 -3.57 8.33 -6.19
C SER A 25 -2.95 7.56 -7.36
N ASN A 26 -2.09 6.58 -7.08
CA ASN A 26 -1.52 5.71 -8.11
C ASN A 26 -2.60 4.85 -8.76
N ALA A 27 -3.47 4.21 -7.96
CA ALA A 27 -4.59 3.44 -8.46
C ALA A 27 -5.48 4.26 -9.41
N ILE A 28 -5.80 5.51 -9.06
CA ILE A 28 -6.58 6.43 -9.91
C ILE A 28 -5.82 6.77 -11.21
N LYS A 29 -4.52 7.06 -11.12
CA LYS A 29 -3.71 7.47 -12.28
C LYS A 29 -3.50 6.37 -13.31
N TYR A 30 -3.38 5.13 -12.85
CA TYR A 30 -3.01 3.99 -13.70
C TYR A 30 -4.19 3.09 -14.07
N SER A 31 -5.40 3.43 -13.61
CA SER A 31 -6.63 2.74 -13.99
C SER A 31 -7.44 3.48 -15.05
N PRO A 32 -8.17 2.76 -15.93
CA PRO A 32 -9.12 3.37 -16.84
C PRO A 32 -10.20 4.17 -16.10
N ALA A 33 -10.71 5.23 -16.74
CA ALA A 33 -11.81 5.99 -16.16
C ALA A 33 -13.04 5.10 -15.92
N GLY A 34 -13.63 5.20 -14.72
CA GLY A 34 -14.78 4.37 -14.31
C GLY A 34 -14.41 3.00 -13.71
N SER A 35 -13.13 2.66 -13.62
CA SER A 35 -12.66 1.47 -12.90
C SER A 35 -12.97 1.54 -11.41
N THR A 36 -13.11 0.37 -10.77
CA THR A 36 -13.29 0.31 -9.32
C THR A 36 -11.92 0.26 -8.61
N ILE A 37 -11.76 1.09 -7.57
CA ILE A 37 -10.63 0.99 -6.65
C ILE A 37 -11.17 0.45 -5.32
N THR A 38 -10.64 -0.69 -4.90
CA THR A 38 -11.08 -1.34 -3.66
C THR A 38 -10.04 -1.15 -2.57
N ILE A 39 -10.45 -0.54 -1.45
CA ILE A 39 -9.65 -0.42 -0.24
C ILE A 39 -10.18 -1.43 0.76
N GLY A 40 -9.30 -2.28 1.28
CA GLY A 40 -9.64 -3.34 2.22
C GLY A 40 -8.73 -3.32 3.43
N SER A 41 -9.25 -3.87 4.53
CA SER A 41 -8.44 -4.20 5.69
C SER A 41 -8.90 -5.52 6.30
N GLU A 42 -7.94 -6.29 6.82
CA GLU A 42 -8.19 -7.57 7.47
C GLU A 42 -7.30 -7.71 8.71
N LYS A 43 -7.89 -8.10 9.84
CA LYS A 43 -7.13 -8.37 11.06
C LYS A 43 -6.63 -9.82 11.04
N MET A 44 -5.32 -10.02 11.08
CA MET A 44 -4.69 -11.34 11.09
C MET A 44 -3.57 -11.38 12.12
N ALA A 45 -3.62 -12.35 13.03
CA ALA A 45 -2.50 -12.70 13.93
C ALA A 45 -1.83 -11.50 14.65
N GLY A 46 -2.62 -10.58 15.22
CA GLY A 46 -2.08 -9.41 15.93
C GLY A 46 -1.67 -8.24 15.03
N LYS A 47 -1.91 -8.34 13.73
CA LYS A 47 -1.69 -7.28 12.74
C LYS A 47 -2.98 -6.94 12.01
N VAL A 48 -2.99 -5.80 11.34
CA VAL A 48 -3.98 -5.46 10.32
C VAL A 48 -3.28 -5.33 8.98
N ILE A 49 -3.71 -6.13 8.02
CA ILE A 49 -3.32 -6.01 6.62
C ILE A 49 -4.22 -4.96 5.99
N ILE A 50 -3.63 -4.01 5.28
CA ILE A 50 -4.31 -2.96 4.55
C ILE A 50 -3.95 -3.12 3.07
N SER A 51 -4.95 -3.11 2.20
CA SER A 51 -4.77 -3.33 0.77
C SER A 51 -5.47 -2.27 -0.06
N VAL A 52 -4.84 -1.85 -1.17
CA VAL A 52 -5.44 -1.03 -2.23
C VAL A 52 -5.32 -1.82 -3.53
N ARG A 53 -6.47 -2.18 -4.09
CA ARG A 53 -6.60 -2.90 -5.36
C ARG A 53 -7.14 -1.99 -6.45
N ASP A 54 -6.52 -2.07 -7.62
CA ASP A 54 -6.90 -1.36 -8.84
C ASP A 54 -7.11 -2.33 -10.01
N GLU A 55 -7.82 -1.85 -11.04
CA GLU A 55 -8.08 -2.58 -12.30
C GLU A 55 -7.27 -1.95 -13.45
N GLY A 56 -6.10 -1.43 -13.12
CA GLY A 56 -5.27 -0.67 -14.05
C GLY A 56 -4.45 -1.50 -15.01
N ILE A 57 -3.46 -0.84 -15.60
CA ILE A 57 -2.58 -1.43 -16.61
C ILE A 57 -1.71 -2.60 -16.11
N GLY A 58 -1.62 -2.80 -14.79
CA GLY A 58 -0.74 -3.77 -14.17
C GLY A 58 0.75 -3.46 -14.35
N ILE A 59 1.61 -4.32 -13.82
CA ILE A 59 3.05 -4.10 -13.70
C ILE A 59 3.79 -5.40 -14.01
N SER A 60 4.83 -5.33 -14.86
CA SER A 60 5.68 -6.48 -15.19
C SER A 60 6.42 -7.00 -13.96
N ALA A 61 6.72 -8.30 -13.93
CA ALA A 61 7.50 -8.91 -12.84
C ALA A 61 8.93 -8.33 -12.71
N ALA A 62 9.49 -7.79 -13.81
CA ALA A 62 10.79 -7.14 -13.78
C ALA A 62 10.73 -5.78 -13.10
N ASP A 63 9.68 -5.01 -13.40
CA ASP A 63 9.49 -3.67 -12.84
C ASP A 63 9.06 -3.72 -11.37
N GLN A 64 8.27 -4.72 -10.98
CA GLN A 64 7.85 -4.95 -9.58
C GLN A 64 9.03 -4.96 -8.59
N LYS A 65 10.20 -5.47 -9.01
CA LYS A 65 11.42 -5.51 -8.18
C LYS A 65 12.03 -4.14 -7.89
N ARG A 66 11.66 -3.13 -8.67
CA ARG A 66 12.28 -1.80 -8.70
C ARG A 66 11.30 -0.68 -8.36
N LEU A 67 10.00 -0.98 -8.25
CA LEU A 67 8.92 0.01 -8.00
C LEU A 67 9.18 0.92 -6.79
N PHE A 68 9.88 0.41 -5.79
CA PHE A 68 10.15 1.12 -4.55
C PHE A 68 11.53 1.83 -4.56
N GLU A 69 12.27 1.78 -5.67
CA GLU A 69 13.49 2.56 -5.87
C GLU A 69 13.16 4.05 -6.07
N ARG A 70 14.01 4.92 -5.53
CA ARG A 70 13.86 6.37 -5.68
C ARG A 70 14.04 6.76 -7.15
N PHE A 71 13.13 7.59 -7.67
CA PHE A 71 13.09 8.07 -9.05
C PHE A 71 12.79 7.02 -10.11
N TYR A 72 12.55 5.77 -9.72
CA TYR A 72 12.22 4.73 -10.68
C TYR A 72 10.80 4.91 -11.22
N ARG A 73 10.66 4.67 -12.52
CA ARG A 73 9.40 4.74 -13.26
C ARG A 73 9.39 3.64 -14.32
N VAL A 74 8.26 2.97 -14.48
CA VAL A 74 8.05 2.02 -15.57
C VAL A 74 8.07 2.77 -16.90
N ASN A 75 8.99 2.38 -17.78
CA ASN A 75 9.08 2.92 -19.14
C ASN A 75 8.09 2.17 -20.04
N ASN A 76 6.85 2.65 -20.10
CA ASN A 76 5.83 2.14 -21.00
C ASN A 76 5.16 3.30 -21.74
N GLU A 77 4.95 3.17 -23.05
CA GLU A 77 4.34 4.21 -23.88
C GLU A 77 2.94 4.62 -23.39
N LYS A 78 2.21 3.69 -22.77
CA LYS A 78 0.89 3.95 -22.16
C LYS A 78 0.96 4.90 -20.95
N ILE A 79 2.14 5.06 -20.35
CA ILE A 79 2.38 5.80 -19.10
C ILE A 79 3.29 7.02 -19.32
N LYS A 80 3.75 7.24 -20.56
CA LYS A 80 4.71 8.29 -20.92
C LYS A 80 4.21 9.69 -20.57
N ASN A 81 2.89 9.88 -20.60
CA ASN A 81 2.22 11.14 -20.28
C ASN A 81 1.79 11.28 -18.82
N THR A 82 1.98 10.24 -17.99
CA THR A 82 1.60 10.32 -16.58
C THR A 82 2.61 11.19 -15.81
N THR A 83 2.11 12.18 -15.07
CA THR A 83 2.93 13.14 -14.31
C THR A 83 3.43 12.54 -12.98
N GLY A 84 4.70 12.83 -12.61
CA GLY A 84 5.27 12.44 -11.31
C GLY A 84 6.79 12.21 -11.33
N PHE A 85 7.47 12.43 -10.20
CA PHE A 85 8.95 12.28 -10.12
C PHE A 85 9.44 10.87 -9.77
N GLY A 86 8.56 9.87 -9.68
CA GLY A 86 8.94 8.52 -9.21
C GLY A 86 9.31 8.48 -7.72
N ILE A 87 8.71 9.36 -6.91
CA ILE A 87 9.01 9.47 -5.47
C ILE A 87 7.92 8.83 -4.61
N GLY A 88 6.68 8.72 -5.12
CA GLY A 88 5.52 8.30 -4.33
C GLY A 88 5.69 6.92 -3.67
N LEU A 89 5.95 5.88 -4.46
CA LEU A 89 6.12 4.52 -3.91
C LEU A 89 7.41 4.36 -3.08
N TYR A 90 8.47 5.10 -3.41
CA TYR A 90 9.66 5.16 -2.56
C TYR A 90 9.32 5.72 -1.18
N LEU A 91 8.59 6.84 -1.11
CA LEU A 91 8.16 7.44 0.16
C LEU A 91 7.27 6.49 0.96
N VAL A 92 6.34 5.79 0.29
CA VAL A 92 5.52 4.75 0.92
C VAL A 92 6.41 3.69 1.57
N SER A 93 7.42 3.19 0.85
CA SER A 93 8.33 2.17 1.37
C SER A 93 9.17 2.65 2.57
N GLU A 94 9.58 3.92 2.58
CA GLU A 94 10.33 4.51 3.70
C GLU A 94 9.44 4.66 4.91
N ILE A 95 8.24 5.24 4.77
CA ILE A 95 7.27 5.41 5.86
C ILE A 95 6.97 4.06 6.52
N LEU A 96 6.67 3.04 5.71
CA LEU A 96 6.34 1.72 6.23
C LEU A 96 7.53 1.06 6.92
N ARG A 97 8.76 1.24 6.41
CA ARG A 97 9.97 0.77 7.10
C ARG A 97 10.13 1.37 8.50
N TYR A 98 9.85 2.66 8.67
CA TYR A 98 9.84 3.30 10.00
C TYR A 98 8.74 2.77 10.93
N HIS A 99 7.72 2.09 10.38
CA HIS A 99 6.69 1.36 11.12
C HIS A 99 6.98 -0.15 11.19
N ASN A 100 8.24 -0.58 11.00
CA ASN A 100 8.65 -1.99 10.98
C ASN A 100 7.84 -2.86 10.00
N SER A 101 7.37 -2.24 8.92
CA SER A 101 6.47 -2.84 7.95
C SER A 101 7.05 -2.72 6.55
N ASN A 102 6.58 -3.57 5.63
CA ASN A 102 6.99 -3.53 4.23
C ASN A 102 5.76 -3.41 3.32
N ILE A 103 5.93 -2.69 2.22
CA ILE A 103 4.94 -2.68 1.14
C ILE A 103 5.20 -3.87 0.21
N LEU A 104 4.14 -4.57 -0.14
CA LEU A 104 4.12 -5.68 -1.09
C LEU A 104 3.20 -5.33 -2.25
N VAL A 105 3.44 -5.99 -3.38
CA VAL A 105 2.65 -5.82 -4.59
C VAL A 105 2.39 -7.17 -5.24
N GLU A 106 1.14 -7.36 -5.66
CA GLU A 106 0.73 -8.43 -6.56
C GLU A 106 0.15 -7.77 -7.80
N SER A 107 0.72 -8.05 -8.97
CA SER A 107 0.27 -7.41 -10.21
C SER A 107 0.53 -8.28 -11.42
N GLU A 108 -0.36 -8.19 -12.39
CA GLU A 108 -0.24 -8.82 -13.71
C GLU A 108 -0.59 -7.78 -14.78
N GLU A 109 0.23 -7.70 -15.84
CA GLU A 109 0.00 -6.75 -16.93
C GLU A 109 -1.40 -6.92 -17.53
N GLY A 110 -2.12 -5.80 -17.62
CA GLY A 110 -3.48 -5.74 -18.12
C GLY A 110 -4.58 -6.20 -17.16
N ARG A 111 -4.24 -6.61 -15.92
CA ARG A 111 -5.23 -7.05 -14.91
C ARG A 111 -5.29 -6.17 -13.65
N GLY A 112 -4.41 -5.19 -13.54
CA GLY A 112 -4.32 -4.28 -12.38
C GLY A 112 -3.31 -4.72 -11.34
N SER A 113 -3.39 -4.11 -10.17
CA SER A 113 -2.44 -4.33 -9.07
C SER A 113 -3.13 -4.34 -7.71
N ILE A 114 -2.51 -5.03 -6.76
CA ILE A 114 -2.85 -5.00 -5.35
C ILE A 114 -1.60 -4.59 -4.60
N PHE A 115 -1.63 -3.42 -3.98
CA PHE A 115 -0.60 -2.98 -3.05
C PHE A 115 -1.08 -3.21 -1.62
N TYR A 116 -0.25 -3.84 -0.78
CA TYR A 116 -0.65 -4.13 0.60
C TYR A 116 0.52 -4.07 1.57
N PHE A 117 0.21 -3.75 2.81
CA PHE A 117 1.15 -3.73 3.92
C PHE A 117 0.43 -4.12 5.21
N GLU A 118 1.20 -4.51 6.21
CA GLU A 118 0.70 -4.86 7.54
C GLU A 118 1.08 -3.77 8.54
N ILE A 119 0.28 -3.59 9.60
CA ILE A 119 0.59 -2.75 10.76
C ILE A 119 0.23 -3.53 12.03
N ASP A 120 1.08 -3.46 13.05
CA ASP A 120 0.82 -4.09 14.34
C ASP A 120 -0.40 -3.48 15.05
N VAL A 121 -1.25 -4.35 15.58
CA VAL A 121 -2.27 -3.99 16.55
C VAL A 121 -1.57 -3.87 17.91
N PRO A 122 -1.89 -2.86 18.73
CA PRO A 122 -1.34 -2.76 20.07
C PRO A 122 -1.61 -4.06 20.84
N SER A 123 -0.55 -4.80 21.19
CA SER A 123 -0.63 -5.85 22.18
C SER A 123 -0.69 -5.19 23.55
N CYS A 124 -1.77 -5.39 24.30
CA CYS A 124 -1.79 -5.05 25.71
C CYS A 124 -0.85 -6.01 26.44
N HIS A 125 0.42 -5.62 26.59
CA HIS A 125 1.31 -6.26 27.55
C HIS A 125 0.96 -5.67 28.91
N ILE A 126 0.19 -6.42 29.71
CA ILE A 126 0.19 -6.22 31.15
C ILE A 126 1.52 -6.78 31.61
N GLU A 127 2.49 -5.92 31.94
CA GLU A 127 3.64 -6.36 32.73
C GLU A 127 3.10 -6.80 34.09
N GLU A 128 2.93 -8.11 34.26
CA GLU A 128 2.83 -8.70 35.59
C GLU A 128 4.14 -8.36 36.32
N HIS A 129 4.10 -7.30 37.13
CA HIS A 129 5.08 -7.08 38.16
C HIS A 129 5.00 -8.28 39.11
N LEU A 130 5.92 -9.22 38.94
CA LEU A 130 6.13 -10.31 39.88
C LEU A 130 6.55 -9.69 41.23
N PRO A 131 5.98 -10.14 42.37
CA PRO A 131 6.17 -9.54 43.70
C PRO A 131 7.62 -9.47 44.18
#